data_AF-A0A9J7BYH0-F1
#
_entry.id   AF-A0A9J7BYH0-F1
#
_cell.length_a   1.000
_cell.length_b   1.000
_cell.length_c   1.000
_cell.angle_alpha   90.00
_cell.angle_beta   90.00
_cell.angle_gamma   90.00
#
_symmetry.space_group_name_H-M   'P 1'
#
loop_
_entity.id
_entity.type
_entity.pdbx_description
1 polymer ?
#
loop_
_entity_poly.entity_id
_entity_poly.type
_entity_poly.pdbx_seq_one_letter_code
_entity_poly.pdbx_strand_id
1 'polypeptide(L)'
;MLTVAIVGKPNVGKSTLFNRIVKKNKSIVDDTPGVTRDRIYCQAEWLTRNFYLIDTGGLTVKDFSFKKEIELQVNYAIEEASVIIFLISAKDGINNDDQYVAKLLKKYAKNKKIILVVNKSESKNSSKNENDYYKFGFGKPFFISSSHGIGIGDLLDQIISLDTNEINENDSFKFCIIGKPNVGKSSLVNCILRQDRVIVSDIAGTTLDAIDTNFKRNKEMFTIIDTAGIRKKSKIGEGLEKYAFLRVEQSIKRSNLIIVLLDGSSDFTEQDEIIAGLAFKANIPCIIAVNKWDAVNKDEKTMNQFIKTIKIKFQFIHYAPIIFISAKENRRIDDLFDEIINIKKTLEKKVSSSALTETILRAQMLNNPPSFKGGRIKINYVTQVESQIPTFVLFCNNPDYLHFSYARYLENEIREKFGYNNVPMTLYFKSKTSEIRNKKEII
;
A
#
# COMPACT_ATOMS: atom_id res chain seq x y z
N MET A 1 -0.35 4.90 -5.86
CA MET A 1 -1.48 5.57 -6.56
C MET A 1 -1.62 6.96 -5.99
N LEU A 2 -1.81 7.98 -6.83
CA LEU A 2 -1.94 9.37 -6.38
C LEU A 2 -3.13 9.51 -5.40
N THR A 3 -2.93 10.18 -4.25
CA THR A 3 -4.01 10.49 -3.31
C THR A 3 -4.26 12.00 -3.29
N VAL A 4 -5.51 12.39 -3.45
CA VAL A 4 -5.94 13.79 -3.60
C VAL A 4 -6.96 14.12 -2.51
N ALA A 5 -6.76 15.18 -1.74
CA ALA A 5 -7.72 15.65 -0.74
C ALA A 5 -8.32 17.01 -1.11
N ILE A 6 -9.62 17.18 -0.89
CA ILE A 6 -10.33 18.46 -1.10
C ILE A 6 -10.50 19.18 0.24
N VAL A 7 -9.83 20.31 0.40
CA VAL A 7 -9.86 21.16 1.61
C VAL A 7 -10.45 22.52 1.28
N GLY A 8 -11.16 23.12 2.24
CA GLY A 8 -11.71 24.47 2.13
C GLY A 8 -12.75 24.71 3.21
N LYS A 9 -13.20 25.96 3.36
CA LYS A 9 -14.26 26.26 4.34
C LYS A 9 -15.57 25.51 4.01
N PRO A 10 -16.50 25.35 4.96
CA PRO A 10 -17.83 24.81 4.70
C PRO A 10 -18.57 25.56 3.57
N ASN A 11 -19.47 24.85 2.88
CA ASN A 11 -20.35 25.40 1.83
C ASN A 11 -19.69 25.94 0.54
N VAL A 12 -18.37 25.75 0.34
CA VAL A 12 -17.69 26.07 -0.94
C VAL A 12 -17.96 25.06 -2.06
N GLY A 13 -18.63 23.94 -1.75
CA GLY A 13 -18.99 22.90 -2.72
C GLY A 13 -18.00 21.73 -2.81
N LYS A 14 -17.28 21.41 -1.72
CA LYS A 14 -16.37 20.25 -1.62
C LYS A 14 -17.05 18.95 -2.02
N SER A 15 -18.16 18.62 -1.36
CA SER A 15 -18.90 17.39 -1.65
C SER A 15 -19.56 17.40 -3.03
N THR A 16 -19.86 18.57 -3.60
CA THR A 16 -20.35 18.67 -4.99
C THR A 16 -19.25 18.33 -5.99
N LEU A 17 -18.03 18.87 -5.79
CA LEU A 17 -16.86 18.54 -6.60
C LEU A 17 -16.51 17.06 -6.48
N PHE A 18 -16.44 16.56 -5.24
CA PHE A 18 -16.18 15.16 -4.93
C PHE A 18 -17.14 14.23 -5.68
N ASN A 19 -18.44 14.42 -5.48
CA ASN A 19 -19.47 13.61 -6.12
C ASN A 19 -19.40 13.70 -7.64
N ARG A 20 -19.03 14.85 -8.22
CA ARG A 20 -18.92 14.98 -9.67
C ARG A 20 -17.74 14.18 -10.23
N ILE A 21 -16.58 14.26 -9.58
CA ILE A 21 -15.38 13.51 -9.99
C ILE A 21 -15.65 12.00 -9.88
N VAL A 22 -16.28 11.56 -8.79
CA VAL A 22 -16.62 10.15 -8.59
C VAL A 22 -17.74 9.68 -9.53
N LYS A 23 -18.83 10.43 -9.69
CA LYS A 23 -20.00 10.01 -10.51
C LYS A 23 -19.74 9.99 -12.02
N LYS A 24 -18.79 10.78 -12.54
CA LYS A 24 -18.39 10.69 -13.96
C LYS A 24 -17.69 9.35 -14.26
N ASN A 25 -17.12 8.70 -13.24
CA ASN A 25 -16.37 7.46 -13.34
C ASN A 25 -17.12 6.32 -12.65
N LYS A 26 -18.29 5.95 -13.19
CA LYS A 26 -19.01 4.74 -12.73
C LYS A 26 -18.23 3.48 -13.13
N SER A 27 -17.16 3.19 -12.41
CA SER A 27 -16.84 1.82 -11.99
C SER A 27 -17.35 1.68 -10.55
N ILE A 28 -18.23 0.72 -10.33
CA ILE A 28 -19.07 0.53 -9.14
C ILE A 28 -18.26 0.57 -7.84
N VAL A 29 -18.57 1.52 -6.94
CA VAL A 29 -18.13 1.52 -5.53
C VAL A 29 -19.37 1.34 -4.66
N ASP A 30 -19.67 0.08 -4.39
CA ASP A 30 -19.87 -0.48 -3.07
C ASP A 30 -20.32 0.49 -1.93
N ASP A 31 -21.60 0.38 -1.51
CA ASP A 31 -22.16 0.90 -0.24
C ASP A 31 -22.33 -0.25 0.80
N THR A 32 -21.58 -0.25 1.93
CA THR A 32 -21.93 -1.02 3.15
C THR A 32 -22.25 -0.05 4.29
N PRO A 33 -23.36 -0.24 5.02
CA PRO A 33 -23.52 0.30 6.35
C PRO A 33 -22.77 -0.59 7.37
N GLY A 34 -21.74 -0.07 8.04
CA GLY A 34 -21.07 -0.80 9.13
C GLY A 34 -19.63 -0.41 9.47
N VAL A 35 -18.96 0.45 8.70
CA VAL A 35 -17.59 0.89 9.02
C VAL A 35 -17.59 1.90 10.16
N THR A 36 -17.01 1.48 11.28
CA THR A 36 -16.54 2.34 12.35
C THR A 36 -15.59 3.41 11.81
N ARG A 37 -16.02 4.67 11.95
CA ARG A 37 -15.27 5.94 12.01
C ARG A 37 -14.34 6.42 10.88
N ASP A 38 -13.96 5.62 9.89
CA ASP A 38 -13.13 6.11 8.78
C ASP A 38 -13.92 6.19 7.46
N ARG A 39 -14.37 7.40 7.11
CA ARG A 39 -15.04 7.78 5.83
C ARG A 39 -14.19 8.94 5.27
N ILE A 40 -13.73 9.07 4.02
CA ILE A 40 -14.20 8.67 2.68
C ILE A 40 -12.96 8.59 1.76
N TYR A 41 -12.54 7.41 1.31
CA TYR A 41 -11.63 7.24 0.17
C TYR A 41 -12.45 6.74 -1.02
N CYS A 42 -12.48 7.49 -2.12
CA CYS A 42 -13.11 7.04 -3.36
C CYS A 42 -12.10 7.01 -4.49
N GLN A 43 -12.11 5.93 -5.28
CA GLN A 43 -11.32 5.85 -6.50
C GLN A 43 -11.97 6.69 -7.60
N ALA A 44 -11.16 7.45 -8.31
CA ALA A 44 -11.54 8.20 -9.50
C ALA A 44 -10.58 7.86 -10.64
N GLU A 45 -11.07 7.96 -11.87
CA GLU A 45 -10.31 7.68 -13.08
C GLU A 45 -10.32 8.92 -13.98
N TRP A 46 -9.19 9.28 -14.58
CA TRP A 46 -9.16 10.30 -15.61
C TRP A 46 -8.10 9.95 -16.65
N LEU A 47 -8.47 9.96 -17.93
CA LEU A 47 -7.60 9.55 -19.04
C LEU A 47 -6.86 8.23 -18.74
N THR A 48 -7.58 7.20 -18.29
CA THR A 48 -7.08 5.86 -17.92
C THR A 48 -6.14 5.80 -16.70
N ARG A 49 -5.93 6.91 -15.99
CA ARG A 49 -5.15 6.96 -14.75
C ARG A 49 -6.06 6.96 -13.53
N ASN A 50 -5.78 6.07 -12.58
CA ASN A 50 -6.51 5.94 -11.33
C ASN A 50 -5.87 6.77 -10.21
N PHE A 51 -6.69 7.45 -9.42
CA PHE A 51 -6.25 8.14 -8.20
C PHE A 51 -7.31 8.02 -7.10
N TYR A 52 -6.89 8.15 -5.85
CA TYR A 52 -7.79 8.24 -4.70
C TYR A 52 -8.18 9.68 -4.44
N LEU A 53 -9.46 9.91 -4.14
CA LEU A 53 -10.02 11.20 -3.78
C LEU A 53 -10.62 11.12 -2.37
N ILE A 54 -10.28 12.12 -1.55
CA ILE A 54 -10.73 12.25 -0.15
C ILE A 54 -11.56 13.53 -0.01
N ASP A 55 -12.77 13.41 0.55
CA ASP A 55 -13.57 14.56 1.00
C ASP A 55 -13.28 14.86 2.48
N THR A 56 -12.46 15.86 2.76
CA THR A 56 -12.21 16.25 4.16
C THR A 56 -13.40 16.98 4.79
N GLY A 57 -14.37 17.42 3.98
CA GLY A 57 -15.59 18.05 4.48
C GLY A 57 -16.48 17.14 5.33
N GLY A 58 -16.31 15.81 5.20
CA GLY A 58 -17.02 14.82 6.01
C GLY A 58 -16.48 14.65 7.44
N LEU A 59 -15.35 15.27 7.79
CA LEU A 59 -14.67 15.14 9.10
C LEU A 59 -15.25 16.05 10.19
N THR A 60 -16.47 16.55 10.02
CA THR A 60 -17.13 17.40 11.04
C THR A 60 -17.39 16.59 12.30
N VAL A 61 -16.75 16.96 13.40
CA VAL A 61 -16.93 16.36 14.73
C VAL A 61 -17.85 17.29 15.52
N LYS A 62 -18.99 16.77 15.97
CA LYS A 62 -19.87 17.52 16.87
C LYS A 62 -19.07 17.93 18.12
N ASP A 63 -19.21 19.18 18.54
CA ASP A 63 -18.57 19.81 19.72
C ASP A 63 -17.24 20.56 19.51
N PHE A 64 -16.75 20.73 18.28
CA PHE A 64 -15.60 21.61 18.01
C PHE A 64 -15.98 22.99 17.51
N SER A 65 -15.12 23.97 17.81
CA SER A 65 -15.20 25.29 17.18
C SER A 65 -14.86 25.17 15.69
N PHE A 66 -15.50 26.00 14.87
CA PHE A 66 -15.33 26.01 13.41
C PHE A 66 -13.85 26.07 12.97
N LYS A 67 -13.00 26.82 13.68
CA LYS A 67 -11.56 26.87 13.41
C LYS A 67 -10.85 25.54 13.65
N LYS A 68 -11.22 24.84 14.72
CA LYS A 68 -10.65 23.53 15.07
C LYS A 68 -11.08 22.44 14.09
N GLU A 69 -12.31 22.53 13.57
CA GLU A 69 -12.74 21.66 12.47
C GLU A 69 -11.89 21.87 11.21
N ILE A 70 -11.64 23.13 10.84
CA ILE A 70 -10.78 23.46 9.70
C ILE A 70 -9.36 22.92 9.90
N GLU A 71 -8.78 23.08 11.10
CA GLU A 71 -7.45 22.56 11.40
C GLU A 71 -7.37 21.03 11.27
N LEU A 72 -8.37 20.31 11.77
CA LEU A 72 -8.43 18.85 11.64
C LEU A 72 -8.52 18.41 10.17
N GLN A 73 -9.35 19.09 9.37
CA GLN A 73 -9.49 18.80 7.94
C GLN A 73 -8.18 19.04 7.17
N VAL A 74 -7.50 20.15 7.47
CA VAL A 74 -6.22 20.50 6.85
C VAL A 74 -5.14 19.50 7.26
N ASN A 75 -5.02 19.19 8.54
CA ASN A 75 -4.01 18.25 9.03
C ASN A 75 -4.21 16.86 8.42
N TYR A 76 -5.45 16.38 8.37
CA TYR A 76 -5.78 15.10 7.73
C TYR A 76 -5.41 15.09 6.24
N ALA A 77 -5.74 16.14 5.49
CA ALA A 77 -5.33 16.25 4.09
C ALA A 77 -3.81 16.23 3.91
N ILE A 78 -3.07 16.86 4.82
CA ILE A 78 -1.61 16.90 4.76
C ILE A 78 -1.01 15.54 5.07
N GLU A 79 -1.56 14.81 6.04
CA GLU A 79 -1.09 13.47 6.39
C GLU A 79 -1.37 12.47 5.26
N GLU A 80 -2.59 12.44 4.73
CA GLU A 80 -3.04 11.37 3.84
C GLU A 80 -2.86 11.64 2.33
N ALA A 81 -2.92 12.90 1.89
CA ALA A 81 -2.92 13.21 0.46
C ALA A 81 -1.55 13.62 -0.08
N SER A 82 -1.25 13.19 -1.30
CA SER A 82 -0.09 13.64 -2.08
C SER A 82 -0.33 15.02 -2.70
N VAL A 83 -1.58 15.28 -3.10
CA VAL A 83 -2.04 16.55 -3.70
C VAL A 83 -3.23 17.08 -2.90
N ILE A 84 -3.24 18.38 -2.63
CA ILE A 84 -4.32 19.04 -1.92
C ILE A 84 -5.02 20.02 -2.87
N ILE A 85 -6.31 19.83 -3.07
CA ILE A 85 -7.19 20.80 -3.73
C ILE A 85 -7.65 21.79 -2.66
N PHE A 86 -7.21 23.03 -2.74
CA PHE A 86 -7.73 24.11 -1.91
C PHE A 86 -8.90 24.78 -2.63
N LEU A 87 -10.12 24.49 -2.19
CA LEU A 87 -11.37 24.89 -2.81
C LEU A 87 -11.96 26.14 -2.14
N ILE A 88 -12.23 27.17 -2.94
CA ILE A 88 -12.92 28.41 -2.53
C ILE A 88 -14.14 28.69 -3.41
N SER A 89 -15.02 29.60 -2.98
CA SER A 89 -16.28 29.93 -3.69
C SER A 89 -16.18 31.32 -4.34
N ALA A 90 -16.26 31.40 -5.68
CA ALA A 90 -16.31 32.68 -6.40
C ALA A 90 -17.49 33.55 -5.93
N LYS A 91 -18.64 32.92 -5.66
CA LYS A 91 -19.87 33.59 -5.21
C LYS A 91 -19.71 34.26 -3.84
N ASP A 92 -18.89 33.67 -2.97
CA ASP A 92 -18.74 34.16 -1.59
C ASP A 92 -17.64 35.22 -1.48
N GLY A 93 -16.79 35.35 -2.51
CA GLY A 93 -15.55 36.13 -2.43
C GLY A 93 -14.51 35.51 -1.49
N ILE A 94 -13.35 36.17 -1.34
CA ILE A 94 -12.33 35.77 -0.37
C ILE A 94 -12.74 36.24 1.02
N ASN A 95 -12.79 35.33 1.99
CA ASN A 95 -13.09 35.68 3.38
C ASN A 95 -11.96 35.31 4.37
N ASN A 96 -12.14 35.63 5.65
CA ASN A 96 -11.17 35.37 6.71
C ASN A 96 -10.88 33.86 6.90
N ASP A 97 -11.85 32.99 6.64
CA ASP A 97 -11.69 31.55 6.77
C ASP A 97 -10.83 30.97 5.65
N ASP A 98 -11.01 31.47 4.42
CA ASP A 98 -10.15 31.12 3.28
C ASP A 98 -8.69 31.54 3.55
N GLN A 99 -8.49 32.74 4.11
CA GLN A 99 -7.17 33.19 4.56
C GLN A 99 -6.59 32.32 5.67
N TYR A 100 -7.43 31.84 6.59
CA TYR A 100 -6.99 30.95 7.66
C TYR A 100 -6.56 29.58 7.12
N VAL A 101 -7.37 28.96 6.26
CA VAL A 101 -7.02 27.69 5.58
C VAL A 101 -5.71 27.85 4.79
N ALA A 102 -5.56 28.94 4.03
CA ALA A 102 -4.35 29.21 3.26
C ALA A 102 -3.11 29.36 4.17
N LYS A 103 -3.24 30.02 5.33
CA LYS A 103 -2.15 30.13 6.32
C LYS A 103 -1.76 28.76 6.88
N LEU A 104 -2.73 27.91 7.21
CA LEU A 104 -2.47 26.55 7.68
C LEU A 104 -1.74 25.71 6.62
N LEU A 105 -2.24 25.73 5.38
CA LEU A 105 -1.61 25.01 4.27
C LEU A 105 -0.18 25.50 4.01
N LYS A 106 0.08 26.80 3.99
CA LYS A 106 1.45 27.34 3.86
C LYS A 106 2.37 26.91 5.00
N LYS A 107 1.84 26.82 6.22
CA LYS A 107 2.63 26.50 7.42
C LYS A 107 2.97 25.01 7.46
N TYR A 108 2.01 24.13 7.18
CA TYR A 108 2.11 22.70 7.45
C TYR A 108 2.29 21.84 6.19
N ALA A 109 1.85 22.30 5.02
CA ALA A 109 1.87 21.52 3.78
C ALA A 109 3.06 21.84 2.86
N LYS A 110 4.21 22.26 3.41
CA LYS A 110 5.38 22.76 2.64
C LYS A 110 5.88 21.80 1.56
N ASN A 111 5.74 20.49 1.77
CA ASN A 111 6.20 19.45 0.85
C ASN A 111 5.08 18.84 0.00
N LYS A 112 3.88 19.44 0.00
CA LYS A 112 2.71 18.96 -0.76
C LYS A 112 2.43 19.87 -1.93
N LYS A 113 1.91 19.31 -3.03
CA LYS A 113 1.40 20.10 -4.15
C LYS A 113 0.00 20.58 -3.81
N ILE A 114 -0.22 21.89 -3.89
CA ILE A 114 -1.52 22.52 -3.60
C ILE A 114 -2.05 23.12 -4.90
N ILE A 115 -3.27 22.74 -5.27
CA ILE A 115 -3.98 23.31 -6.42
C ILE A 115 -5.08 24.22 -5.89
N LEU A 116 -5.01 25.51 -6.20
CA LEU A 116 -6.07 26.46 -5.87
C LEU A 116 -7.22 26.35 -6.87
N VAL A 117 -8.43 26.12 -6.37
CA VAL A 117 -9.62 25.92 -7.19
C VAL A 117 -10.73 26.87 -6.74
N VAL A 118 -11.25 27.65 -7.68
CA VAL A 118 -12.33 28.62 -7.48
C VAL A 118 -13.62 28.05 -8.06
N ASN A 119 -14.48 27.55 -7.18
CA ASN A 119 -15.76 26.92 -7.52
C ASN A 119 -16.90 27.94 -7.64
N LYS A 120 -18.03 27.52 -8.22
CA LYS A 120 -19.21 28.36 -8.52
C LYS A 120 -18.90 29.52 -9.48
N SER A 121 -18.02 29.25 -10.45
CA SER A 121 -17.53 30.23 -11.44
C SER A 121 -18.35 30.25 -12.73
N GLU A 122 -19.68 30.11 -12.63
CA GLU A 122 -20.58 30.11 -13.79
C GLU A 122 -20.73 31.46 -14.51
N SER A 123 -20.43 32.58 -13.83
CA SER A 123 -20.58 33.92 -14.43
C SER A 123 -19.33 34.37 -15.19
N LYS A 124 -19.50 35.06 -16.33
CA LYS A 124 -18.41 35.65 -17.12
C LYS A 124 -17.55 36.69 -16.37
N ASN A 125 -17.97 37.10 -15.17
CA ASN A 125 -17.25 38.05 -14.31
C ASN A 125 -16.37 37.38 -13.24
N SER A 126 -16.37 36.04 -13.13
CA SER A 126 -15.63 35.30 -12.10
C SER A 126 -14.10 35.47 -12.19
N SER A 127 -13.57 35.80 -13.37
CA SER A 127 -12.15 36.10 -13.60
C SER A 127 -11.76 37.57 -13.31
N LYS A 128 -12.70 38.48 -13.03
CA LYS A 128 -12.37 39.90 -12.78
C LYS A 128 -11.55 40.13 -11.51
N ASN A 129 -11.56 39.18 -10.58
CA ASN A 129 -10.83 39.23 -9.31
C ASN A 129 -9.66 38.23 -9.26
N GLU A 130 -9.13 37.80 -10.41
CA GLU A 130 -8.06 36.78 -10.46
C GLU A 130 -6.82 37.17 -9.63
N ASN A 131 -6.46 38.46 -9.65
CA ASN A 131 -5.34 39.03 -8.88
C ASN A 131 -5.43 38.80 -7.36
N ASP A 132 -6.64 38.73 -6.81
CA ASP A 132 -6.82 38.51 -5.37
C ASP A 132 -6.55 37.06 -4.97
N TYR A 133 -6.80 36.10 -5.87
CA TYR A 133 -6.52 34.69 -5.64
C TYR A 133 -5.01 34.38 -5.69
N TYR A 134 -4.25 35.08 -6.53
CA TYR A 134 -2.78 34.96 -6.56
C TYR A 134 -2.12 35.32 -5.22
N LYS A 135 -2.74 36.19 -4.41
CA LYS A 135 -2.23 36.56 -3.08
C LYS A 135 -2.12 35.35 -2.13
N PHE A 136 -2.87 34.27 -2.40
CA PHE A 136 -2.71 33.03 -1.66
C PHE A 136 -1.41 32.30 -1.96
N GLY A 137 -0.69 32.58 -3.06
CA GLY A 137 0.64 32.03 -3.32
C GLY A 137 0.67 30.53 -3.63
N PHE A 138 -0.43 29.98 -4.16
CA PHE A 138 -0.54 28.58 -4.60
C PHE A 138 -0.53 28.42 -6.13
N GLY A 139 0.05 29.40 -6.84
CA GLY A 139 0.09 29.42 -8.30
C GLY A 139 -1.22 29.88 -8.94
N LYS A 140 -1.40 29.53 -10.22
CA LYS A 140 -2.54 29.93 -11.04
C LYS A 140 -3.83 29.23 -10.55
N PRO A 141 -4.92 29.96 -10.29
CA PRO A 141 -6.19 29.36 -9.88
C PRO A 141 -6.90 28.65 -11.04
N PHE A 142 -7.52 27.51 -10.75
CA PHE A 142 -8.46 26.83 -11.66
C PHE A 142 -9.89 27.29 -11.37
N PHE A 143 -10.57 27.81 -12.39
CA PHE A 143 -11.97 28.22 -12.27
C PHE A 143 -12.89 27.09 -12.71
N ILE A 144 -13.76 26.65 -11.81
CA ILE A 144 -14.68 25.53 -12.07
C ILE A 144 -16.12 25.86 -11.67
N SER A 145 -17.05 25.10 -12.22
CA SER A 145 -18.40 24.97 -11.68
C SER A 145 -18.72 23.52 -11.42
N SER A 146 -18.62 23.09 -10.16
CA SER A 146 -18.91 21.71 -9.76
C SER A 146 -20.38 21.32 -9.97
N SER A 147 -21.32 22.26 -10.02
CA SER A 147 -22.73 21.97 -10.34
C SER A 147 -22.93 21.72 -11.84
N HIS A 148 -22.27 22.50 -12.70
CA HIS A 148 -22.45 22.46 -14.15
C HIS A 148 -21.37 21.67 -14.91
N GLY A 149 -20.31 21.24 -14.23
CA GLY A 149 -19.21 20.45 -14.80
C GLY A 149 -18.19 21.25 -15.62
N ILE A 150 -18.19 22.58 -15.52
CA ILE A 150 -17.29 23.49 -16.26
C ILE A 150 -15.91 23.48 -15.59
N GLY A 151 -14.83 23.45 -16.38
CA GLY A 151 -13.43 23.52 -15.91
C GLY A 151 -12.92 22.29 -15.15
N ILE A 152 -13.76 21.26 -14.98
CA ILE A 152 -13.39 20.03 -14.26
C ILE A 152 -12.34 19.22 -15.03
N GLY A 153 -12.39 19.24 -16.37
CA GLY A 153 -11.41 18.53 -17.21
C GLY A 153 -10.00 19.05 -16.97
N ASP A 154 -9.80 20.37 -17.12
CA ASP A 154 -8.50 21.03 -16.91
C ASP A 154 -7.96 20.78 -15.49
N LEU A 155 -8.84 20.78 -14.48
CA LEU A 155 -8.46 20.44 -13.10
C LEU A 155 -7.98 18.98 -12.99
N LEU A 156 -8.69 18.04 -13.62
CA LEU A 156 -8.31 16.63 -13.60
C LEU A 156 -7.02 16.38 -14.39
N ASP A 157 -6.82 17.06 -15.53
CA ASP A 157 -5.58 17.03 -16.30
C ASP A 157 -4.38 17.47 -15.45
N GLN A 158 -4.54 18.57 -14.70
CA GLN A 158 -3.50 19.03 -13.78
C GLN A 158 -3.24 18.04 -12.63
N ILE A 159 -4.28 17.39 -12.10
CA ILE A 159 -4.13 16.38 -11.04
C ILE A 159 -3.33 15.19 -11.55
N ILE A 160 -3.68 14.66 -12.73
CA ILE A 160 -2.97 13.51 -13.29
C ILE A 160 -1.57 13.87 -13.81
N SER A 161 -1.30 15.12 -14.19
CA SER A 161 0.05 15.56 -14.57
C SER A 161 0.97 15.66 -13.35
N LEU A 162 0.39 15.89 -12.16
CA LEU A 162 1.10 15.85 -10.88
C LEU A 162 1.25 14.42 -10.35
N ASP A 163 0.61 13.45 -11.00
CA ASP A 163 0.96 12.06 -10.85
C ASP A 163 2.36 11.85 -11.44
N THR A 164 3.38 12.12 -10.63
CA THR A 164 4.79 11.83 -10.94
C THR A 164 5.06 10.33 -10.98
N ASN A 165 4.01 9.50 -10.94
CA ASN A 165 4.01 8.21 -11.62
C ASN A 165 3.99 8.43 -13.15
N GLU A 166 4.91 9.24 -13.67
CA GLU A 166 5.64 8.73 -14.83
C GLU A 166 6.09 7.33 -14.43
N ILE A 167 5.96 6.39 -15.35
CA ILE A 167 6.63 5.10 -15.27
C ILE A 167 8.11 5.45 -15.10
N ASN A 168 8.56 5.58 -13.85
CA ASN A 168 9.95 5.82 -13.57
C ASN A 168 10.64 4.57 -14.12
N GLU A 169 11.50 4.75 -15.11
CA GLU A 169 12.51 3.77 -15.51
C GLU A 169 13.47 3.42 -14.34
N ASN A 170 13.18 3.90 -13.12
CA ASN A 170 13.86 3.65 -11.85
C ASN A 170 12.89 3.22 -10.73
N ASP A 171 11.85 2.42 -10.99
CA ASP A 171 11.10 1.78 -9.90
C ASP A 171 11.97 0.67 -9.27
N SER A 172 12.76 1.06 -8.29
CA SER A 172 13.63 0.16 -7.53
C SER A 172 12.77 -0.79 -6.71
N PHE A 173 12.99 -2.09 -6.81
CA PHE A 173 12.28 -3.06 -5.95
C PHE A 173 12.76 -2.90 -4.50
N LYS A 174 11.85 -2.50 -3.60
CA LYS A 174 12.16 -2.11 -2.22
C LYS A 174 12.01 -3.30 -1.29
N PHE A 175 13.00 -3.55 -0.45
CA PHE A 175 12.87 -4.55 0.61
C PHE A 175 13.47 -4.08 1.93
N CYS A 176 12.90 -4.56 3.03
CA CYS A 176 13.44 -4.34 4.38
C CYS A 176 13.92 -5.66 4.98
N ILE A 177 14.89 -5.58 5.90
CA ILE A 177 15.39 -6.74 6.65
C ILE A 177 14.98 -6.61 8.11
N ILE A 178 14.17 -7.54 8.58
CA ILE A 178 13.71 -7.61 9.98
C ILE A 178 14.30 -8.85 10.66
N GLY A 179 14.40 -8.83 11.99
CA GLY A 179 14.98 -9.94 12.76
C GLY A 179 15.44 -9.49 14.13
N LYS A 180 15.61 -10.41 15.08
CA LYS A 180 16.04 -10.08 16.45
C LYS A 180 17.41 -9.40 16.48
N PRO A 181 17.81 -8.72 17.57
CA PRO A 181 19.18 -8.21 17.70
C PRO A 181 20.22 -9.29 17.42
N ASN A 182 21.37 -8.92 16.84
CA ASN A 182 22.54 -9.80 16.62
C ASN A 182 22.36 -11.02 15.66
N VAL A 183 21.23 -11.17 14.96
CA VAL A 183 21.05 -12.19 13.89
C VAL A 183 21.95 -11.96 12.67
N GLY A 184 22.55 -10.78 12.55
CA GLY A 184 23.44 -10.42 11.45
C GLY A 184 22.81 -9.57 10.35
N LYS A 185 21.74 -8.79 10.64
CA LYS A 185 21.13 -7.83 9.69
C LYS A 185 22.16 -6.92 9.04
N SER A 186 23.04 -6.32 9.84
CA SER A 186 24.09 -5.41 9.35
C SER A 186 25.16 -6.12 8.54
N SER A 187 25.51 -7.34 8.94
CA SER A 187 26.43 -8.18 8.18
C SER A 187 25.83 -8.50 6.82
N LEU A 188 24.53 -8.82 6.75
CA LEU A 188 23.84 -9.10 5.49
C LEU A 188 23.78 -7.86 4.58
N VAL A 189 23.37 -6.70 5.09
CA VAL A 189 23.36 -5.44 4.31
C VAL A 189 24.75 -5.14 3.76
N ASN A 190 25.80 -5.21 4.59
CA ASN A 190 27.15 -4.92 4.15
C ASN A 190 27.66 -5.96 3.14
N CYS A 191 27.31 -7.22 3.33
CA CYS A 191 27.65 -8.29 2.39
C CYS A 191 27.02 -8.02 1.03
N ILE A 192 25.72 -7.72 0.98
CA ILE A 192 24.99 -7.35 -0.23
C ILE A 192 25.66 -6.17 -0.95
N LEU A 193 25.95 -5.09 -0.23
CA LEU A 193 26.48 -3.86 -0.83
C LEU A 193 27.95 -3.96 -1.28
N ARG A 194 28.68 -5.01 -0.86
CA ARG A 194 30.09 -5.23 -1.21
C ARG A 194 30.28 -6.29 -2.30
N GLN A 195 29.21 -6.85 -2.85
CA GLN A 195 29.35 -7.83 -3.93
C GLN A 195 29.79 -7.15 -5.23
N ASP A 196 30.64 -7.81 -6.01
CA ASP A 196 31.23 -7.25 -7.25
C ASP A 196 30.18 -6.79 -8.27
N ARG A 197 29.00 -7.42 -8.26
CA ARG A 197 27.89 -7.13 -9.18
C ARG A 197 26.98 -5.99 -8.70
N VAL A 198 27.28 -5.40 -7.56
CA VAL A 198 26.46 -4.37 -6.92
C VAL A 198 27.10 -3.00 -7.06
N ILE A 199 26.38 -2.07 -7.68
CA ILE A 199 26.80 -0.68 -7.83
C ILE A 199 25.88 0.18 -6.96
N VAL A 200 26.45 0.85 -5.97
CA VAL A 200 25.70 1.80 -5.12
C VAL A 200 25.43 3.07 -5.93
N SER A 201 24.21 3.57 -5.84
CA SER A 201 23.79 4.78 -6.57
C SER A 201 23.59 5.92 -5.59
N ASP A 202 24.33 7.01 -5.80
CA ASP A 202 24.26 8.24 -5.01
C ASP A 202 23.23 9.23 -5.56
N ILE A 203 22.20 8.79 -6.32
CA ILE A 203 21.20 9.69 -6.90
C ILE A 203 20.59 10.56 -5.80
N ALA A 204 21.12 11.79 -5.73
CA ALA A 204 20.75 12.83 -4.80
C ALA A 204 19.47 13.45 -5.34
N GLY A 205 18.32 13.12 -4.73
CA GLY A 205 17.04 13.52 -5.32
C GLY A 205 15.78 13.42 -4.48
N THR A 206 15.79 12.96 -3.22
CA THR A 206 14.59 13.05 -2.36
C THR A 206 14.96 13.38 -0.93
N THR A 207 14.95 14.67 -0.62
CA THR A 207 15.04 15.23 0.73
C THR A 207 13.81 14.87 1.56
N LEU A 208 13.80 13.67 2.13
CA LEU A 208 13.06 13.35 3.37
C LEU A 208 13.63 12.15 4.15
N ASP A 209 14.28 11.16 3.52
CA ASP A 209 14.80 9.97 4.23
C ASP A 209 16.27 9.65 3.86
N ALA A 210 17.23 10.25 4.58
CA ALA A 210 18.68 10.02 4.44
C ALA A 210 19.17 8.62 4.90
N ILE A 211 18.31 7.59 4.82
CA ILE A 211 18.48 6.32 5.54
C ILE A 211 18.38 5.08 4.63
N ASP A 212 17.74 5.17 3.46
CA ASP A 212 17.60 4.05 2.52
C ASP A 212 18.85 3.92 1.62
N THR A 213 19.18 2.71 1.19
CA THR A 213 20.32 2.48 0.28
C THR A 213 19.84 1.97 -1.07
N ASN A 214 20.10 2.73 -2.13
CA ASN A 214 19.83 2.35 -3.51
C ASN A 214 21.05 1.65 -4.11
N PHE A 215 20.82 0.54 -4.80
CA PHE A 215 21.87 -0.17 -5.50
C PHE A 215 21.34 -0.85 -6.76
N LYS A 216 22.23 -1.05 -7.73
CA LYS A 216 21.95 -1.73 -8.99
C LYS A 216 22.63 -3.09 -8.96
N ARG A 217 21.90 -4.15 -9.31
CA ARG A 217 22.40 -5.52 -9.45
C ARG A 217 21.83 -6.15 -10.71
N ASN A 218 22.67 -6.74 -11.55
CA ASN A 218 22.26 -7.39 -12.80
C ASN A 218 21.34 -6.51 -13.69
N LYS A 219 21.62 -5.20 -13.73
CA LYS A 219 20.84 -4.15 -14.42
C LYS A 219 19.51 -3.76 -13.78
N GLU A 220 19.06 -4.42 -12.71
CA GLU A 220 17.87 -4.04 -11.96
C GLU A 220 18.20 -3.14 -10.77
N MET A 221 17.29 -2.20 -10.48
CA MET A 221 17.40 -1.29 -9.33
C MET A 221 16.71 -1.90 -8.11
N PHE A 222 17.39 -1.83 -6.97
CA PHE A 222 16.89 -2.28 -5.67
C PHE A 222 17.12 -1.21 -4.61
N THR A 223 16.27 -1.20 -3.60
CA THR A 223 16.42 -0.33 -2.43
C THR A 223 16.28 -1.12 -1.15
N ILE A 224 17.28 -1.03 -0.29
CA ILE A 224 17.18 -1.51 1.09
C ILE A 224 16.59 -0.39 1.93
N ILE A 225 15.39 -0.62 2.44
CA ILE A 225 14.71 0.34 3.32
C ILE A 225 15.35 0.30 4.70
N ASP A 226 15.61 1.50 5.23
CA ASP A 226 15.99 1.76 6.61
C ASP A 226 17.36 1.22 7.07
N THR A 227 18.41 1.51 6.30
CA THR A 227 19.77 0.99 6.56
C THR A 227 20.51 1.66 7.73
N ALA A 228 20.17 2.88 8.15
CA ALA A 228 20.90 3.55 9.24
C ALA A 228 20.65 2.91 10.62
N GLY A 229 19.49 2.29 10.84
CA GLY A 229 19.20 1.52 12.06
C GLY A 229 20.00 0.22 12.13
N ILE A 230 20.36 -0.29 10.96
CA ILE A 230 21.20 -1.46 10.79
C ILE A 230 22.70 -1.08 10.90
N ARG A 231 23.12 0.11 10.43
CA ARG A 231 24.52 0.56 10.46
C ARG A 231 24.99 1.13 11.81
N LYS A 232 24.10 1.75 12.61
CA LYS A 232 24.43 2.19 13.99
C LYS A 232 24.43 0.99 14.94
N LYS A 233 25.54 0.25 14.99
CA LYS A 233 25.78 -0.79 16.00
C LYS A 233 25.76 -0.20 17.42
N SER A 234 25.18 -0.96 18.34
CA SER A 234 25.73 -1.26 19.67
C SER A 234 25.84 -0.17 20.74
N LYS A 235 24.76 0.55 21.05
CA LYS A 235 24.62 1.27 22.36
C LYS A 235 23.21 1.80 22.53
N ILE A 236 22.23 0.92 22.73
CA ILE A 236 20.88 1.36 23.12
C ILE A 236 20.42 0.43 24.24
N GLY A 237 20.33 0.98 25.45
CA GLY A 237 19.92 0.26 26.66
C GLY A 237 18.47 -0.21 26.60
N GLU A 238 18.14 -1.12 27.50
CA GLU A 238 16.78 -1.60 27.77
C GLU A 238 15.86 -0.38 28.06
N GLY A 239 14.86 -0.17 27.21
CA GLY A 239 13.94 0.97 27.31
C GLY A 239 13.38 1.53 25.99
N LEU A 240 13.82 1.03 24.83
CA LEU A 240 13.50 1.59 23.50
C LEU A 240 12.77 0.63 22.53
N GLU A 241 12.06 -0.38 23.03
CA GLU A 241 11.38 -1.37 22.19
C GLU A 241 10.23 -0.78 21.37
N LYS A 242 9.45 0.15 21.95
CA LYS A 242 8.29 0.77 21.27
C LYS A 242 8.69 1.57 20.02
N TYR A 243 9.82 2.30 20.08
CA TYR A 243 10.32 3.06 18.93
C TYR A 243 10.95 2.16 17.86
N ALA A 244 11.61 1.07 18.26
CA ALA A 244 12.10 0.07 17.32
C ALA A 244 10.95 -0.60 16.56
N PHE A 245 9.83 -0.87 17.24
CA PHE A 245 8.63 -1.45 16.63
C PHE A 245 7.98 -0.53 15.59
N LEU A 246 7.72 0.74 15.95
CA LEU A 246 7.14 1.73 15.02
C LEU A 246 8.02 1.92 13.77
N ARG A 247 9.34 1.89 13.95
CA ARG A 247 10.30 1.97 12.85
C ARG A 247 10.21 0.75 11.92
N VAL A 248 10.12 -0.45 12.49
CA VAL A 248 9.93 -1.67 11.70
C VAL A 248 8.62 -1.61 10.90
N GLU A 249 7.51 -1.15 11.51
CA GLU A 249 6.24 -0.97 10.79
C GLU A 249 6.34 0.05 9.64
N GLN A 250 7.03 1.17 9.84
CA GLN A 250 7.25 2.16 8.78
C GLN A 250 8.09 1.59 7.63
N SER A 251 9.14 0.83 7.94
CA SER A 251 10.00 0.18 6.95
C SER A 251 9.23 -0.87 6.14
N ILE A 252 8.38 -1.64 6.81
CA ILE A 252 7.48 -2.61 6.18
C ILE A 252 6.50 -1.92 5.21
N LYS A 253 5.83 -0.84 5.63
CA LYS A 253 4.86 -0.10 4.79
C LYS A 253 5.45 0.46 3.49
N ARG A 254 6.77 0.71 3.48
CA ARG A 254 7.50 1.26 2.31
C ARG A 254 8.14 0.18 1.44
N SER A 255 8.01 -1.09 1.83
CA SER A 255 8.68 -2.22 1.17
C SER A 255 7.73 -3.03 0.28
N ASN A 256 8.26 -3.56 -0.81
CA ASN A 256 7.60 -4.57 -1.64
C ASN A 256 7.80 -5.99 -1.09
N LEU A 257 8.89 -6.22 -0.35
CA LEU A 257 9.29 -7.52 0.19
C LEU A 257 9.91 -7.38 1.59
N ILE A 258 9.66 -8.36 2.45
CA ILE A 258 10.28 -8.46 3.79
C ILE A 258 11.25 -9.63 3.81
N ILE A 259 12.49 -9.41 4.26
CA ILE A 259 13.42 -10.49 4.59
C ILE A 259 13.38 -10.68 6.11
N VAL A 260 12.80 -11.80 6.55
CA VAL A 260 12.80 -12.23 7.95
C VAL A 260 14.10 -12.99 8.21
N LEU A 261 15.04 -12.33 8.89
CA LEU A 261 16.37 -12.87 9.16
C LEU A 261 16.39 -13.60 10.51
N LEU A 262 16.60 -14.92 10.47
CA LEU A 262 16.75 -15.79 11.63
C LEU A 262 18.23 -16.16 11.85
N ASP A 263 18.60 -16.50 13.08
CA ASP A 263 19.93 -16.99 13.42
C ASP A 263 19.94 -18.53 13.49
N GLY A 264 20.61 -19.18 12.55
CA GLY A 264 20.69 -20.64 12.49
C GLY A 264 21.59 -21.26 13.56
N SER A 265 22.45 -20.48 14.21
CA SER A 265 23.36 -20.96 15.26
C SER A 265 22.73 -21.01 16.66
N SER A 266 21.46 -20.58 16.78
CA SER A 266 20.71 -20.52 18.03
C SER A 266 19.30 -21.05 17.82
N ASP A 267 18.63 -21.49 18.90
CA ASP A 267 17.23 -21.85 18.85
C ASP A 267 16.32 -20.65 18.53
N PHE A 268 15.18 -20.93 17.90
CA PHE A 268 14.16 -19.93 17.58
C PHE A 268 13.39 -19.54 18.84
N THR A 269 13.38 -18.24 19.15
CA THR A 269 12.75 -17.71 20.36
C THR A 269 11.37 -17.12 20.05
N GLU A 270 10.60 -16.78 21.10
CA GLU A 270 9.32 -16.07 20.97
C GLU A 270 9.48 -14.73 20.23
N GLN A 271 10.63 -14.06 20.40
CA GLN A 271 10.93 -12.82 19.69
C GLN A 271 11.01 -13.03 18.17
N ASP A 272 11.51 -14.18 17.70
CA ASP A 272 11.52 -14.52 16.28
C ASP A 272 10.08 -14.68 15.74
N GLU A 273 9.18 -15.27 16.53
CA GLU A 273 7.75 -15.41 16.21
C GLU A 273 7.02 -14.05 16.18
N ILE A 274 7.28 -13.17 17.14
CA ILE A 274 6.72 -11.80 17.16
C ILE A 274 7.12 -11.03 15.90
N ILE A 275 8.40 -11.09 15.53
CA ILE A 275 8.92 -10.38 14.35
C ILE A 275 8.33 -10.95 13.06
N ALA A 276 8.27 -12.28 12.92
CA ALA A 276 7.60 -12.91 11.78
C ALA A 276 6.10 -12.57 11.73
N GLY A 277 5.45 -12.45 12.89
CA GLY A 277 4.08 -11.98 13.01
C GLY A 277 3.85 -10.58 12.45
N LEU A 278 4.87 -9.71 12.45
CA LEU A 278 4.78 -8.40 11.78
C LEU A 278 4.77 -8.54 10.26
N ALA A 279 5.57 -9.46 9.71
CA ALA A 279 5.54 -9.75 8.28
C ALA A 279 4.18 -10.30 7.85
N PHE A 280 3.58 -11.18 8.66
CA PHE A 280 2.24 -11.69 8.41
C PHE A 280 1.18 -10.59 8.40
N LYS A 281 1.16 -9.72 9.42
CA LYS A 281 0.21 -8.60 9.52
C LYS A 281 0.34 -7.61 8.36
N ALA A 282 1.54 -7.44 7.82
CA ALA A 282 1.80 -6.55 6.70
C ALA A 282 1.14 -7.00 5.39
N ASN A 283 0.89 -8.32 5.25
CA ASN A 283 0.33 -8.94 4.06
C ASN A 283 1.06 -8.56 2.75
N ILE A 284 2.40 -8.47 2.82
CA ILE A 284 3.29 -8.36 1.66
C ILE A 284 4.22 -9.58 1.62
N PRO A 285 4.82 -9.93 0.47
CA PRO A 285 5.72 -11.07 0.36
C PRO A 285 6.82 -11.05 1.40
N CYS A 286 7.24 -12.24 1.80
CA CYS A 286 8.41 -12.38 2.67
C CYS A 286 9.25 -13.61 2.32
N ILE A 287 10.54 -13.50 2.63
CA ILE A 287 11.53 -14.59 2.58
C ILE A 287 12.03 -14.82 4.00
N ILE A 288 12.09 -16.08 4.43
CA ILE A 288 12.75 -16.47 5.68
C ILE A 288 14.21 -16.80 5.35
N ALA A 289 15.12 -15.93 5.77
CA ALA A 289 16.56 -16.12 5.58
C ALA A 289 17.19 -16.62 6.90
N VAL A 290 17.69 -17.85 6.92
CA VAL A 290 18.42 -18.42 8.06
C VAL A 290 19.90 -18.11 7.90
N ASN A 291 20.38 -17.11 8.64
CA ASN A 291 21.76 -16.64 8.60
C ASN A 291 22.67 -17.43 9.55
N LYS A 292 23.98 -17.17 9.46
CA LYS A 292 25.05 -17.85 10.22
C LYS A 292 25.07 -19.36 9.98
N TRP A 293 24.61 -19.78 8.80
CA TRP A 293 24.59 -21.20 8.46
C TRP A 293 26.00 -21.81 8.40
N ASP A 294 27.06 -21.01 8.31
CA ASP A 294 28.45 -21.44 8.45
C ASP A 294 28.78 -21.99 9.85
N ALA A 295 28.14 -21.48 10.90
CA ALA A 295 28.41 -21.84 12.29
C ALA A 295 27.61 -23.05 12.79
N VAL A 296 26.67 -23.56 11.98
CA VAL A 296 25.84 -24.71 12.33
C VAL A 296 26.63 -26.00 12.07
N ASN A 297 26.72 -26.86 13.09
CA ASN A 297 27.22 -28.23 12.93
C ASN A 297 26.17 -29.03 12.15
N LYS A 298 26.57 -29.55 10.98
CA LYS A 298 25.63 -30.13 10.01
C LYS A 298 25.82 -31.64 9.90
N ASP A 299 24.70 -32.33 9.85
CA ASP A 299 24.55 -33.66 9.26
C ASP A 299 23.61 -33.59 8.04
N GLU A 300 23.38 -34.72 7.36
CA GLU A 300 22.48 -34.79 6.20
C GLU A 300 21.03 -34.38 6.51
N LYS A 301 20.60 -34.42 7.78
CA LYS A 301 19.21 -34.20 8.20
C LYS A 301 18.97 -32.80 8.76
N THR A 302 20.02 -32.10 9.17
CA THR A 302 19.95 -30.82 9.90
C THR A 302 19.13 -29.79 9.14
N MET A 303 19.40 -29.62 7.84
CA MET A 303 18.66 -28.64 7.02
C MET A 303 17.16 -28.96 6.95
N ASN A 304 16.81 -30.24 6.75
CA ASN A 304 15.42 -30.68 6.69
C ASN A 304 14.70 -30.54 8.03
N GLN A 305 15.39 -30.77 9.14
CA GLN A 305 14.85 -30.53 10.48
C GLN A 305 14.56 -29.04 10.70
N PHE A 306 15.49 -28.16 10.32
CA PHE A 306 15.29 -26.71 10.38
C PHE A 306 14.07 -26.27 9.56
N ILE A 307 13.93 -26.75 8.32
CA ILE A 307 12.76 -26.44 7.47
C ILE A 307 11.46 -26.87 8.16
N LYS A 308 11.42 -28.09 8.74
CA LYS A 308 10.24 -28.58 9.47
C LYS A 308 9.92 -27.69 10.67
N THR A 309 10.91 -27.36 11.49
CA THR A 309 10.73 -26.50 12.66
C THR A 309 10.22 -25.12 12.26
N ILE A 310 10.78 -24.51 11.21
CA ILE A 310 10.34 -23.22 10.68
C ILE A 310 8.89 -23.32 10.19
N LYS A 311 8.54 -24.35 9.41
CA LYS A 311 7.16 -24.51 8.91
C LYS A 311 6.14 -24.69 10.04
N ILE A 312 6.52 -25.32 11.15
CA ILE A 312 5.66 -25.48 12.33
C ILE A 312 5.50 -24.15 13.07
N LYS A 313 6.61 -23.48 13.43
CA LYS A 313 6.58 -22.22 14.19
C LYS A 313 5.96 -21.06 13.40
N PHE A 314 6.23 -20.99 12.11
CA PHE A 314 5.85 -19.88 11.23
C PHE A 314 4.76 -20.29 10.22
N GLN A 315 3.82 -21.16 10.63
CA GLN A 315 2.73 -21.67 9.78
C GLN A 315 1.89 -20.58 9.08
N PHE A 316 1.80 -19.39 9.70
CA PHE A 316 1.05 -18.26 9.19
C PHE A 316 1.68 -17.60 7.94
N ILE A 317 2.99 -17.80 7.71
CA ILE A 317 3.70 -17.40 6.49
C ILE A 317 4.21 -18.61 5.70
N HIS A 318 3.40 -19.68 5.61
CA HIS A 318 3.77 -20.94 4.93
C HIS A 318 4.19 -20.79 3.46
N TYR A 319 3.77 -19.72 2.78
CA TYR A 319 4.17 -19.39 1.41
C TYR A 319 5.62 -18.87 1.32
N ALA A 320 6.21 -18.42 2.43
CA ALA A 320 7.51 -17.76 2.42
C ALA A 320 8.63 -18.74 2.05
N PRO A 321 9.45 -18.46 1.04
CA PRO A 321 10.64 -19.24 0.74
C PRO A 321 11.61 -19.24 1.93
N ILE A 322 12.26 -20.39 2.18
CA ILE A 322 13.26 -20.54 3.23
C ILE A 322 14.63 -20.69 2.58
N ILE A 323 15.55 -19.77 2.87
CA ILE A 323 16.90 -19.75 2.31
C ILE A 323 17.93 -19.75 3.44
N PHE A 324 18.92 -20.63 3.34
CA PHE A 324 20.02 -20.68 4.31
C PHE A 324 21.22 -19.93 3.75
N ILE A 325 21.72 -18.94 4.48
CA ILE A 325 22.79 -18.07 4.02
C ILE A 325 23.90 -17.94 5.07
N SER A 326 25.07 -17.48 4.62
CA SER A 326 26.09 -16.92 5.51
C SER A 326 26.51 -15.56 5.00
N ALA A 327 26.06 -14.51 5.69
CA ALA A 327 26.51 -13.14 5.41
C ALA A 327 28.00 -12.94 5.74
N LYS A 328 28.57 -13.75 6.64
CA LYS A 328 29.99 -13.68 7.03
C LYS A 328 30.88 -14.24 5.93
N GLU A 329 30.54 -15.43 5.43
CA GLU A 329 31.32 -16.15 4.42
C GLU A 329 30.86 -15.85 2.97
N ASN A 330 29.95 -14.89 2.78
CA ASN A 330 29.32 -14.54 1.51
C ASN A 330 28.76 -15.77 0.75
N ARG A 331 28.11 -16.70 1.47
CA ARG A 331 27.56 -17.94 0.89
C ARG A 331 26.06 -17.80 0.66
N ARG A 332 25.61 -18.18 -0.54
CA ARG A 332 24.20 -18.25 -0.95
C ARG A 332 23.46 -16.90 -0.92
N ILE A 333 24.20 -15.81 -0.99
CA ILE A 333 23.61 -14.47 -1.15
C ILE A 333 23.05 -14.29 -2.58
N ASP A 334 23.66 -14.96 -3.56
CA ASP A 334 23.12 -15.02 -4.92
C ASP A 334 21.76 -15.75 -4.94
N ASP A 335 21.64 -16.91 -4.29
CA ASP A 335 20.35 -17.62 -4.13
C ASP A 335 19.26 -16.74 -3.50
N LEU A 336 19.63 -15.91 -2.51
CA LEU A 336 18.69 -14.96 -1.90
C LEU A 336 18.19 -13.96 -2.94
N PHE A 337 19.06 -13.41 -3.77
CA PHE A 337 18.67 -12.49 -4.83
C PHE A 337 17.86 -13.14 -5.95
N ASP A 338 18.20 -14.38 -6.31
CA ASP A 338 17.43 -15.13 -7.30
C ASP A 338 15.98 -15.32 -6.83
N GLU A 339 15.76 -15.58 -5.53
CA GLU A 339 14.41 -15.65 -4.97
C GLU A 339 13.73 -14.28 -4.87
N ILE A 340 14.45 -13.20 -4.55
CA ILE A 340 13.89 -11.83 -4.60
C ILE A 340 13.37 -11.52 -6.01
N ILE A 341 14.14 -11.86 -7.05
CA ILE A 341 13.76 -11.67 -8.45
C ILE A 341 12.59 -12.58 -8.82
N ASN A 342 12.58 -13.83 -8.35
CA ASN A 342 11.47 -14.76 -8.55
C ASN A 342 10.16 -14.20 -7.97
N ILE A 343 10.18 -13.71 -6.72
CA ILE A 343 9.03 -13.07 -6.08
C ILE A 343 8.58 -11.85 -6.89
N LYS A 344 9.50 -10.97 -7.30
CA LYS A 344 9.17 -9.80 -8.11
C LYS A 344 8.43 -10.20 -9.39
N LYS A 345 8.93 -11.21 -10.12
CA LYS A 345 8.25 -11.75 -11.32
C LYS A 345 6.88 -12.33 -11.01
N THR A 346 6.73 -13.02 -9.87
CA THR A 346 5.42 -13.54 -9.43
C THR A 346 4.43 -12.41 -9.16
N LEU A 347 4.86 -11.30 -8.56
CA LEU A 347 4.01 -10.13 -8.29
C LEU A 347 3.53 -9.43 -9.58
N GLU A 348 4.41 -9.35 -10.58
CA GLU A 348 4.12 -8.71 -11.88
C GLU A 348 3.23 -9.59 -12.78
N LYS A 349 2.98 -10.85 -12.41
CA LYS A 349 2.21 -11.81 -13.20
C LYS A 349 0.75 -11.42 -13.32
N LYS A 350 0.31 -11.14 -14.55
CA LYS A 350 -1.10 -10.94 -14.93
C LYS A 350 -1.69 -12.23 -15.50
N VAL A 351 -2.86 -12.63 -14.98
CA VAL A 351 -3.61 -13.80 -15.45
C VAL A 351 -4.95 -13.34 -16.01
N SER A 352 -5.33 -13.88 -17.17
CA SER A 352 -6.60 -13.52 -17.80
C SER A 352 -7.79 -14.01 -16.98
N SER A 353 -8.85 -13.20 -16.95
CA SER A 353 -10.11 -13.55 -16.25
C SER A 353 -10.75 -14.83 -16.81
N SER A 354 -10.55 -15.11 -18.10
CA SER A 354 -10.99 -16.37 -18.72
C SER A 354 -10.30 -17.59 -18.08
N ALA A 355 -8.96 -17.58 -18.00
CA ALA A 355 -8.21 -18.70 -17.43
C ALA A 355 -8.50 -18.89 -15.93
N LEU A 356 -8.65 -17.78 -15.19
CA LEU A 356 -9.04 -17.81 -13.78
C LEU A 356 -10.43 -18.42 -13.59
N THR A 357 -11.41 -17.95 -14.38
CA THR A 357 -12.79 -18.42 -14.30
C THR A 357 -12.87 -19.90 -14.66
N GLU A 358 -12.21 -20.34 -15.74
CA GLU A 358 -12.16 -21.75 -16.12
C GLU A 358 -11.59 -22.64 -15.01
N THR A 359 -10.46 -22.23 -14.43
CA THR A 359 -9.80 -22.97 -13.34
C THR A 359 -10.72 -23.14 -12.14
N ILE A 360 -11.40 -22.06 -11.72
CA ILE A 360 -12.28 -22.08 -10.56
C ILE A 360 -13.57 -22.86 -10.84
N LEU A 361 -14.15 -22.74 -12.04
CA LEU A 361 -15.32 -23.53 -12.40
C LEU A 361 -15.00 -25.03 -12.42
N ARG A 362 -13.83 -25.41 -12.94
CA ARG A 362 -13.34 -26.80 -12.90
C ARG A 362 -13.13 -27.28 -11.46
N ALA A 363 -12.49 -26.49 -10.60
CA ALA A 363 -12.29 -26.81 -9.19
C ALA A 363 -13.63 -27.05 -8.48
N GLN A 364 -14.66 -26.24 -8.75
CA GLN A 364 -16.00 -26.44 -8.18
C GLN A 364 -16.68 -27.73 -8.64
N MET A 365 -16.42 -28.18 -9.87
CA MET A 365 -16.98 -29.45 -10.39
C MET A 365 -16.29 -30.66 -9.75
N LEU A 366 -14.98 -30.59 -9.55
CA LEU A 366 -14.19 -31.67 -8.93
C LEU A 366 -14.48 -31.79 -7.44
N ASN A 367 -14.58 -30.66 -6.75
CA ASN A 367 -14.88 -30.59 -5.33
C ASN A 367 -16.04 -29.63 -5.08
N ASN A 368 -17.22 -30.21 -4.88
CA ASN A 368 -18.44 -29.44 -4.69
C ASN A 368 -18.37 -28.59 -3.42
N PRO A 369 -18.81 -27.31 -3.47
CA PRO A 369 -18.90 -26.48 -2.29
C PRO A 369 -19.79 -27.12 -1.21
N PRO A 370 -19.34 -27.17 0.06
CA PRO A 370 -20.17 -27.66 1.15
C PRO A 370 -21.36 -26.73 1.38
N SER A 371 -22.44 -27.26 1.97
CA SER A 371 -23.52 -26.41 2.47
C SER A 371 -23.05 -25.68 3.71
N PHE A 372 -23.20 -24.35 3.73
CA PHE A 372 -22.83 -23.50 4.86
C PHE A 372 -23.83 -22.36 5.00
N LYS A 373 -24.24 -22.07 6.24
CA LYS A 373 -25.25 -21.04 6.56
C LYS A 373 -26.51 -21.09 5.67
N GLY A 374 -27.01 -22.31 5.42
CA GLY A 374 -28.27 -22.52 4.71
C GLY A 374 -28.19 -22.48 3.18
N GLY A 375 -26.98 -22.45 2.59
CA GLY A 375 -26.83 -22.52 1.14
C GLY A 375 -25.47 -23.04 0.68
N ARG A 376 -25.30 -23.17 -0.63
CA ARG A 376 -24.01 -23.50 -1.26
C ARG A 376 -23.54 -22.32 -2.08
N ILE A 377 -22.27 -21.95 -1.91
CA ILE A 377 -21.66 -20.94 -2.76
C ILE A 377 -21.56 -21.46 -4.19
N LYS A 378 -21.87 -20.61 -5.17
CA LYS A 378 -21.66 -20.86 -6.59
C LYS A 378 -20.92 -19.66 -7.15
N ILE A 379 -19.70 -19.90 -7.64
CA ILE A 379 -18.85 -18.89 -8.29
C ILE A 379 -19.09 -18.96 -9.78
N ASN A 380 -19.24 -17.78 -10.40
CA ASN A 380 -19.61 -17.64 -11.80
C ASN A 380 -18.50 -16.97 -12.64
N TYR A 381 -17.70 -16.11 -12.01
CA TYR A 381 -16.70 -15.30 -12.70
C TYR A 381 -15.59 -14.91 -11.73
N VAL A 382 -14.36 -14.87 -12.21
CA VAL A 382 -13.18 -14.50 -11.41
C VAL A 382 -12.29 -13.56 -12.20
N THR A 383 -11.79 -12.52 -11.55
CA THR A 383 -10.84 -11.56 -12.15
C THR A 383 -9.72 -11.23 -11.19
N GLN A 384 -8.53 -10.98 -11.72
CA GLN A 384 -7.44 -10.36 -10.98
C GLN A 384 -7.66 -8.85 -10.96
N VAL A 385 -7.34 -8.19 -9.84
CA VAL A 385 -7.31 -6.73 -9.72
C VAL A 385 -5.89 -6.25 -9.44
N GLU A 386 -5.58 -5.04 -9.89
CA GLU A 386 -4.26 -4.44 -9.67
C GLU A 386 -4.07 -4.11 -8.19
N SER A 387 -3.01 -4.63 -7.61
CA SER A 387 -2.69 -4.55 -6.18
C SER A 387 -1.22 -4.89 -5.96
N GLN A 388 -0.69 -4.59 -4.78
CA GLN A 388 0.68 -4.89 -4.39
C GLN A 388 0.96 -6.41 -4.33
N ILE A 389 -0.07 -7.21 -4.08
CA ILE A 389 -0.01 -8.68 -4.07
C ILE A 389 -1.10 -9.25 -4.98
N PRO A 390 -0.95 -10.49 -5.47
CA PRO A 390 -1.98 -11.16 -6.24
C PRO A 390 -3.33 -11.09 -5.52
N THR A 391 -4.27 -10.37 -6.11
CA THR A 391 -5.59 -10.11 -5.53
C THR A 391 -6.65 -10.49 -6.53
N PHE A 392 -7.57 -11.35 -6.12
CA PHE A 392 -8.59 -11.93 -6.99
C PHE A 392 -9.98 -11.65 -6.43
N VAL A 393 -10.91 -11.29 -7.31
CA VAL A 393 -12.32 -11.08 -7.00
C VAL A 393 -13.14 -12.19 -7.65
N LEU A 394 -13.78 -13.01 -6.83
CA LEU A 394 -14.63 -14.13 -7.20
C LEU A 394 -16.10 -13.72 -7.05
N PHE A 395 -16.81 -13.60 -8.16
CA PHE A 395 -18.22 -13.26 -8.18
C PHE A 395 -19.07 -14.52 -8.01
N CYS A 396 -19.85 -14.56 -6.93
CA CYS A 396 -20.66 -15.69 -6.53
C CYS A 396 -22.14 -15.31 -6.35
N ASN A 397 -22.97 -16.31 -6.03
CA ASN A 397 -24.37 -16.11 -5.67
C ASN A 397 -24.54 -15.39 -4.31
N ASN A 398 -23.87 -15.89 -3.26
CA ASN A 398 -23.90 -15.31 -1.93
C ASN A 398 -22.58 -15.62 -1.19
N PRO A 399 -21.77 -14.60 -0.86
CA PRO A 399 -20.55 -14.77 -0.07
C PRO A 399 -20.75 -15.40 1.31
N ASP A 400 -21.93 -15.23 1.93
CA ASP A 400 -22.21 -15.79 3.26
C ASP A 400 -22.22 -17.33 3.26
N TYR A 401 -22.40 -17.96 2.10
CA TYR A 401 -22.33 -19.42 1.95
C TYR A 401 -20.90 -19.94 1.82
N LEU A 402 -19.88 -19.08 1.88
CA LEU A 402 -18.49 -19.51 1.84
C LEU A 402 -18.03 -20.02 3.20
N HIS A 403 -17.67 -21.30 3.25
CA HIS A 403 -16.92 -21.86 4.36
C HIS A 403 -15.42 -21.63 4.17
N PHE A 404 -14.67 -21.36 5.24
CA PHE A 404 -13.24 -21.04 5.18
C PHE A 404 -12.39 -22.15 4.56
N SER A 405 -12.73 -23.42 4.81
CA SER A 405 -12.00 -24.55 4.22
C SER A 405 -12.13 -24.57 2.70
N TYR A 406 -13.29 -24.13 2.18
CA TYR A 406 -13.52 -24.02 0.74
C TYR A 406 -12.79 -22.81 0.15
N ALA A 407 -12.71 -21.70 0.88
CA ALA A 407 -11.89 -20.55 0.49
C ALA A 407 -10.41 -20.95 0.33
N ARG A 408 -9.85 -21.67 1.31
CA ARG A 408 -8.47 -22.20 1.25
C ARG A 408 -8.28 -23.21 0.12
N TYR A 409 -9.28 -24.04 -0.15
CA TYR A 409 -9.24 -24.95 -1.30
C TYR A 409 -9.10 -24.17 -2.62
N LEU A 410 -9.95 -23.17 -2.86
CA LEU A 410 -9.87 -22.33 -4.06
C LEU A 410 -8.58 -21.52 -4.15
N GLU A 411 -8.07 -21.06 -3.00
CA GLU A 411 -6.77 -20.41 -2.91
C GLU A 411 -5.65 -21.33 -3.41
N ASN A 412 -5.62 -22.57 -2.94
CA ASN A 412 -4.62 -23.55 -3.36
C ASN A 412 -4.72 -23.88 -4.85
N GLU A 413 -5.93 -24.01 -5.40
CA GLU A 413 -6.13 -24.24 -6.84
C GLU A 413 -5.54 -23.10 -7.69
N ILE A 414 -5.74 -21.84 -7.28
CA ILE A 414 -5.12 -20.69 -7.97
C ILE A 414 -3.60 -20.71 -7.81
N ARG A 415 -3.09 -21.02 -6.60
CA ARG A 415 -1.65 -21.08 -6.32
C ARG A 415 -0.96 -22.13 -7.19
N GLU A 416 -1.48 -23.36 -7.22
CA GLU A 416 -0.92 -24.47 -7.99
C GLU A 416 -0.99 -24.21 -9.49
N LYS A 417 -2.13 -23.74 -9.99
CA LYS A 417 -2.32 -23.52 -11.43
C LYS A 417 -1.48 -22.38 -11.98
N PHE A 418 -1.36 -21.29 -11.22
CA PHE A 418 -0.74 -20.05 -11.69
C PHE A 418 0.61 -19.74 -11.01
N GLY A 419 1.12 -20.61 -10.14
CA GLY A 419 2.46 -20.48 -9.57
C GLY A 419 2.61 -19.34 -8.56
N TYR A 420 1.60 -19.10 -7.72
CA TYR A 420 1.65 -18.09 -6.65
C TYR A 420 2.15 -18.68 -5.32
N ASN A 421 3.05 -19.68 -5.36
CA ASN A 421 3.43 -20.45 -4.18
C ASN A 421 4.33 -19.68 -3.20
N ASN A 422 5.01 -18.63 -3.67
CA ASN A 422 6.03 -17.89 -2.93
C ASN A 422 5.58 -16.49 -2.44
N VAL A 423 4.31 -16.14 -2.59
CA VAL A 423 3.75 -14.82 -2.21
C VAL A 423 2.42 -14.96 -1.49
N PRO A 424 2.02 -14.03 -0.61
CA PRO A 424 0.65 -13.99 -0.11
C PRO A 424 -0.31 -13.66 -1.26
N MET A 425 -1.56 -14.07 -1.09
CA MET A 425 -2.63 -13.84 -2.07
C MET A 425 -3.90 -13.46 -1.32
N THR A 426 -4.70 -12.58 -1.91
CA THR A 426 -6.00 -12.18 -1.33
C THR A 426 -7.14 -12.58 -2.25
N LEU A 427 -8.14 -13.26 -1.68
CA LEU A 427 -9.39 -13.61 -2.37
C LEU A 427 -10.55 -12.81 -1.79
N TYR A 428 -11.24 -12.05 -2.64
CA TYR A 428 -12.49 -11.37 -2.31
C TYR A 428 -13.66 -12.09 -2.97
N PHE A 429 -14.76 -12.27 -2.24
CA PHE A 429 -15.98 -12.89 -2.75
C PHE A 429 -17.11 -11.87 -2.78
N LYS A 430 -17.77 -11.69 -3.93
CA LYS A 430 -18.83 -10.69 -4.14
C LYS A 430 -20.09 -11.29 -4.74
N SER A 431 -21.28 -10.87 -4.28
CA SER A 431 -22.55 -11.25 -4.93
C SER A 431 -22.82 -10.42 -6.18
N LYS A 432 -23.59 -10.96 -7.14
CA LYS A 432 -24.02 -10.20 -8.35
C LYS A 432 -25.19 -9.24 -8.12
N THR A 433 -25.92 -9.35 -7.00
CA THR A 433 -27.29 -8.78 -6.89
C THR A 433 -27.63 -8.04 -5.59
N SER A 434 -26.69 -7.77 -4.68
CA SER A 434 -27.03 -6.99 -3.48
C SER A 434 -25.84 -6.22 -2.90
N GLU A 435 -26.16 -5.04 -2.39
CA GLU A 435 -25.36 -4.17 -1.51
C GLU A 435 -24.47 -4.94 -0.53
N ILE A 436 -23.34 -4.32 -0.20
CA ILE A 436 -22.31 -4.94 0.59
C ILE A 436 -22.86 -5.34 1.94
N ARG A 437 -22.56 -6.58 2.34
CA ARG A 437 -22.36 -6.94 3.74
C ARG A 437 -20.87 -7.24 3.91
N ASN A 438 -20.17 -6.41 4.67
CA ASN A 438 -18.74 -6.53 4.87
C ASN A 438 -18.45 -7.42 6.10
N LYS A 439 -17.57 -8.40 5.85
CA LYS A 439 -16.74 -9.21 6.76
C LYS A 439 -17.40 -10.17 7.76
N LYS A 440 -16.92 -11.42 7.70
CA LYS A 440 -15.91 -11.84 8.69
C LYS A 440 -14.62 -12.22 7.97
N GLU A 441 -13.51 -11.64 8.42
CA GLU A 441 -12.19 -12.25 8.36
C GLU A 441 -12.31 -13.66 8.95
N ILE A 442 -11.96 -14.67 8.18
CA ILE A 442 -11.68 -15.99 8.74
C ILE A 442 -10.18 -16.18 8.60
N ILE A 443 -9.53 -16.22 9.77
CA ILE A 443 -8.13 -16.58 9.97
C ILE A 443 -7.88 -17.99 9.42
#